data_AF-A0A953V0M6-F1
#
_entry.id   AF-A0A953V0M6-F1
#
_cell.length_a   1.000
_cell.length_b   1.000
_cell.length_c   1.000
_cell.angle_alpha   90.00
_cell.angle_beta   90.00
_cell.angle_gamma   90.00
#
_symmetry.space_group_name_H-M   'P 1'
#
loop_
_entity.id
_entity.type
_entity.pdbx_description
1 polymer ?
#
loop_
_entity_poly.entity_id
_entity_poly.type
_entity_poly.pdbx_seq_one_letter_code
_entity_poly.pdbx_strand_id
1 'polypeptide(L)'
;MLTPDDEAKLKDEFFKRRSDPRSEIKLSGQPRPNVLFEAGMAFGHHPDNTVIVQVGKIRPISDLTGRHISHLNNSVASRQQLLVKLRAAGCPIDDTGPDWHTEGDFTPPK
;
A
#
# COMPACT_ATOMS: atom_id res chain seq x y z
N MET A 1 3.77 2.36 -5.33
CA MET A 1 3.74 1.51 -4.11
C MET A 1 3.44 2.40 -2.92
N LEU A 2 2.53 1.99 -2.04
CA LEU A 2 2.11 2.75 -0.86
C LEU A 2 3.01 2.41 0.34
N THR A 3 3.84 3.37 0.75
CA THR A 3 4.77 3.29 1.88
C THR A 3 4.49 4.43 2.87
N PRO A 4 4.87 4.30 4.16
CA PRO A 4 4.67 5.36 5.16
C PRO A 4 5.76 6.45 5.10
N ASP A 5 6.10 6.93 3.90
CA ASP A 5 7.27 7.80 3.70
C ASP A 5 7.08 9.24 4.23
N ASP A 6 5.85 9.74 4.24
CA ASP A 6 5.49 11.04 4.81
C ASP A 6 4.68 10.84 6.09
N GLU A 7 4.68 11.83 7.00
CA GLU A 7 3.77 11.83 8.15
C GLU A 7 2.62 12.81 7.97
N ALA A 8 1.42 12.43 8.41
CA ALA A 8 0.28 13.34 8.49
C ALA A 8 -0.61 13.07 9.70
N LYS A 9 -1.35 14.12 10.07
CA LYS A 9 -2.48 14.08 11.00
C LYS A 9 -3.54 15.10 10.56
N LEU A 10 -4.76 14.96 11.07
CA LEU A 10 -5.77 15.99 10.91
C LEU A 10 -5.38 17.24 11.70
N LYS A 11 -5.80 18.42 11.21
CA LYS A 11 -5.62 19.66 11.98
C LYS A 11 -6.47 19.64 13.25
N ASP A 12 -5.94 20.25 14.30
CA ASP A 12 -6.55 20.17 15.62
C ASP A 12 -7.96 20.79 15.70
N GLU A 13 -8.20 21.82 14.90
CA GLU A 13 -9.51 22.48 14.77
C GLU A 13 -10.62 21.58 14.16
N PHE A 14 -10.24 20.50 13.47
CA PHE A 14 -11.18 19.57 12.85
C PHE A 14 -11.45 18.30 13.68
N PHE A 15 -10.83 18.15 14.85
CA PHE A 15 -11.20 17.10 15.79
C PHE A 15 -12.60 17.35 16.31
N LYS A 16 -13.52 16.40 16.06
CA LYS A 16 -14.91 16.55 16.47
C LYS A 16 -15.30 15.59 17.58
N ARG A 17 -14.60 14.45 17.79
CA ARG A 17 -15.03 13.43 18.76
C ARG A 17 -13.89 12.65 19.40
N ARG A 18 -14.13 12.17 20.64
CA ARG A 18 -13.28 11.17 21.33
C ARG A 18 -13.16 9.84 20.58
N SER A 19 -14.04 9.59 19.61
CA SER A 19 -14.07 8.38 18.78
C SER A 19 -13.20 8.46 17.52
N ASP A 20 -12.55 9.59 17.25
CA ASP A 20 -11.74 9.75 16.04
C ASP A 20 -10.54 8.77 16.06
N PRO A 21 -10.21 8.12 14.92
CA PRO A 21 -9.10 7.17 14.86
C PRO A 21 -7.79 7.77 15.34
N ARG A 22 -6.90 6.96 15.93
CA ARG A 22 -5.59 7.44 16.41
C ARG A 22 -4.75 8.11 15.31
N SER A 23 -4.94 7.71 14.05
CA SER A 23 -4.28 8.30 12.87
C SER A 23 -4.82 9.67 12.45
N GLU A 24 -5.96 10.10 12.99
CA GLU A 24 -6.40 11.48 12.88
C GLU A 24 -5.68 12.35 13.92
N ILE A 25 -5.47 11.82 15.13
CA ILE A 25 -5.03 12.58 16.30
C ILE A 25 -3.51 12.72 16.38
N LYS A 26 -2.79 11.68 16.00
CA LYS A 26 -1.32 11.62 16.05
C LYS A 26 -0.75 11.58 14.65
N LEU A 27 0.47 12.10 14.49
CA LEU A 27 1.25 11.87 13.27
C LEU A 27 1.30 10.37 13.00
N SER A 28 0.99 10.03 11.76
CA SER A 28 0.97 8.67 11.27
C SER A 28 1.50 8.64 9.85
N GLY A 29 2.23 7.59 9.51
CA GLY A 29 2.83 7.43 8.19
C GLY A 29 1.77 7.35 7.09
N GLN A 30 2.03 7.97 5.95
CA GLN A 30 1.19 7.98 4.76
C GLN A 30 2.06 7.90 3.49
N PRO A 31 1.49 7.45 2.36
CA PRO A 31 2.16 7.56 1.08
C PRO A 31 2.38 9.01 0.67
N ARG A 32 3.48 9.26 -0.04
CA ARG A 32 3.77 10.58 -0.61
C ARG A 32 2.60 11.04 -1.50
N PRO A 33 2.23 12.33 -1.49
CA PRO A 33 1.11 12.84 -2.30
C PRO A 33 1.20 12.48 -3.79
N ASN A 34 2.40 12.54 -4.39
CA ASN A 34 2.60 12.16 -5.79
C ASN A 34 2.27 10.69 -6.04
N VAL A 35 2.61 9.80 -5.11
CA VAL A 35 2.31 8.36 -5.20
C VAL A 35 0.81 8.11 -5.10
N LEU A 36 0.10 8.86 -4.24
CA LEU A 36 -1.37 8.77 -4.17
C LEU A 36 -2.02 9.24 -5.47
N PHE A 37 -1.51 10.31 -6.06
CA PHE A 37 -2.00 10.85 -7.33
C PHE A 37 -1.78 9.85 -8.47
N GLU A 38 -0.57 9.32 -8.62
CA GLU A 38 -0.24 8.28 -9.60
C GLU A 38 -1.07 7.02 -9.42
N ALA A 39 -1.23 6.54 -8.18
CA ALA A 39 -2.05 5.37 -7.88
C ALA A 39 -3.52 5.60 -8.25
N GLY A 40 -4.04 6.81 -7.98
CA GLY A 40 -5.38 7.21 -8.37
C GLY A 40 -5.57 7.23 -9.89
N MET A 41 -4.63 7.80 -10.64
CA MET A 41 -4.67 7.82 -12.11
C MET A 41 -4.57 6.42 -12.70
N ALA A 42 -3.61 5.60 -12.25
CA ALA A 42 -3.45 4.24 -12.72
C ALA A 42 -4.71 3.41 -12.50
N PHE A 43 -5.27 3.47 -11.28
CA PHE A 43 -6.48 2.75 -10.93
C PHE A 43 -7.71 3.27 -11.69
N GLY A 44 -7.82 4.58 -11.92
CA GLY A 44 -8.92 5.19 -12.66
C GLY A 44 -8.92 4.83 -14.15
N HIS A 45 -7.73 4.72 -14.77
CA HIS A 45 -7.60 4.43 -16.20
C HIS A 45 -7.54 2.93 -16.52
N HIS A 46 -6.89 2.14 -15.67
CA HIS A 46 -6.64 0.72 -15.90
C HIS A 46 -6.90 -0.10 -14.63
N PRO A 47 -8.15 -0.16 -14.13
CA PRO A 47 -8.46 -0.80 -12.86
C PRO A 47 -8.09 -2.30 -12.83
N ASP A 48 -8.28 -3.02 -13.93
CA ASP A 48 -8.00 -4.46 -14.02
C ASP A 48 -6.50 -4.77 -14.20
N ASN A 49 -5.70 -3.79 -14.63
CA ASN A 49 -4.26 -3.94 -14.84
C ASN A 49 -3.42 -3.18 -13.79
N THR A 50 -4.05 -2.73 -12.70
CA THR A 50 -3.36 -1.97 -11.64
C THR A 50 -3.33 -2.78 -10.35
N VAL A 51 -2.13 -3.14 -9.90
CA VAL A 51 -1.92 -3.74 -8.58
C VAL A 51 -1.42 -2.68 -7.60
N ILE A 52 -2.24 -2.36 -6.60
CA ILE A 52 -1.84 -1.49 -5.49
C ILE A 52 -1.06 -2.34 -4.49
N VAL A 53 0.20 -1.99 -4.25
CA VAL A 53 1.07 -2.65 -3.26
C VAL A 53 1.26 -1.73 -2.08
N GLN A 54 1.13 -2.25 -0.87
CA GLN A 54 1.42 -1.56 0.38
C GLN A 54 2.56 -2.26 1.12
N VAL A 55 3.56 -1.48 1.55
CA VAL A 55 4.64 -1.94 2.44
C VAL A 55 4.56 -1.15 3.74
N GLY A 56 4.50 -1.87 4.86
CA GLY A 56 4.37 -1.27 6.19
C GLY A 56 2.97 -0.76 6.51
N LYS A 57 2.89 0.02 7.59
CA LYS A 57 1.63 0.52 8.14
C LYS A 57 1.44 1.97 7.75
N ILE A 58 0.43 2.23 6.93
CA ILE A 58 0.00 3.58 6.57
C ILE A 58 -1.29 3.95 7.30
N ARG A 59 -1.56 5.26 7.38
CA ARG A 59 -2.85 5.83 7.76
C ARG A 59 -3.95 5.21 6.88
N PRO A 60 -5.08 4.76 7.46
CA PRO A 60 -6.17 4.20 6.68
C PRO A 60 -6.67 5.16 5.61
N ILE A 61 -6.87 4.64 4.40
CA ILE A 61 -7.48 5.35 3.28
C ILE A 61 -8.81 4.64 3.01
N SER A 62 -9.90 5.22 3.53
CA SER A 62 -11.24 4.62 3.48
C SER A 62 -11.65 4.21 2.06
N ASP A 63 -11.34 5.03 1.07
CA ASP A 63 -11.70 4.77 -0.34
C ASP A 63 -10.93 3.61 -1.00
N LEU A 64 -9.84 3.16 -0.37
CA LEU A 64 -9.10 1.97 -0.77
C LEU A 64 -9.50 0.72 0.03
N THR A 65 -10.35 0.88 1.04
CA THR A 65 -10.83 -0.24 1.88
C THR A 65 -11.78 -1.12 1.05
N GLY A 66 -11.38 -2.37 0.83
CA GLY A 66 -12.12 -3.32 -0.02
C GLY A 66 -11.60 -3.46 -1.46
N ARG A 67 -10.58 -2.69 -1.87
CA ARG A 67 -9.88 -2.88 -3.15
C ARG A 67 -8.67 -3.81 -2.97
N HIS A 68 -8.16 -4.40 -4.06
CA HIS A 68 -7.13 -5.45 -4.07
C HIS A 68 -5.71 -5.00 -3.62
N ILE A 69 -5.54 -4.36 -2.47
CA ILE A 69 -4.22 -3.99 -1.92
C ILE A 69 -3.40 -5.24 -1.59
N SER A 70 -2.23 -5.41 -2.21
CA SER A 70 -1.25 -6.43 -1.85
C SER A 70 -0.39 -5.94 -0.70
N HIS A 71 -0.50 -6.58 0.47
CA HIS A 71 0.36 -6.25 1.62
C HIS A 71 1.67 -7.02 1.50
N LEU A 72 2.74 -6.32 1.12
CA LEU A 72 4.05 -6.89 0.87
C LEU A 72 4.96 -6.70 2.09
N ASN A 73 5.67 -7.76 2.46
CA ASN A 73 6.74 -7.76 3.45
C ASN A 73 7.84 -8.77 3.05
N ASN A 74 8.82 -9.00 3.95
CA ASN A 74 9.94 -9.92 3.66
C ASN A 74 9.59 -11.41 3.72
N SER A 75 8.34 -11.80 3.98
CA SER A 75 7.91 -13.20 3.93
C SER A 75 7.62 -13.66 2.50
N VAL A 76 8.01 -14.89 2.20
CA VAL A 76 7.67 -15.58 0.93
C VAL A 76 6.15 -15.61 0.72
N ALA A 77 5.36 -15.82 1.78
CA ALA A 77 3.90 -15.84 1.69
C ALA A 77 3.32 -14.52 1.15
N SER A 78 3.82 -13.36 1.61
CA SER A 78 3.35 -12.07 1.09
C SER A 78 3.78 -11.82 -0.37
N ARG A 79 4.98 -12.30 -0.73
CA ARG A 79 5.49 -12.24 -2.10
C ARG A 79 4.65 -13.12 -3.03
N GLN A 80 4.25 -14.32 -2.60
CA GLN A 80 3.32 -15.19 -3.34
C GLN A 80 1.96 -14.52 -3.57
N GLN A 81 1.42 -13.82 -2.56
CA GLN A 81 0.18 -13.05 -2.73
C GLN A 81 0.32 -11.95 -3.78
N LEU A 82 1.48 -11.29 -3.84
CA LEU A 82 1.78 -10.33 -4.90
C LEU A 82 1.82 -11.00 -6.28
N LEU A 83 2.48 -12.15 -6.43
CA LEU A 83 2.52 -12.90 -7.69
C LEU A 83 1.13 -13.27 -8.19
N VAL A 84 0.24 -13.74 -7.31
CA VAL A 84 -1.15 -14.07 -7.67
C VAL A 84 -1.87 -12.85 -8.25
N LYS A 85 -1.68 -11.67 -7.64
CA LYS A 85 -2.31 -10.42 -8.10
C LYS A 85 -1.71 -9.91 -9.41
N LEU A 86 -0.39 -10.00 -9.56
CA LEU A 86 0.29 -9.64 -10.81
C LEU A 86 -0.18 -10.52 -11.97
N ARG A 87 -0.36 -11.84 -11.75
CA ARG A 87 -0.94 -12.73 -12.77
C ARG A 87 -2.38 -12.34 -13.10
N ALA A 88 -3.19 -12.05 -12.09
CA ALA A 88 -4.58 -11.61 -12.29
C ALA A 88 -4.66 -10.29 -13.07
N ALA A 89 -3.67 -9.42 -12.93
CA ALA A 89 -3.53 -8.17 -13.70
C ALA A 89 -2.97 -8.37 -15.13
N GLY A 90 -2.70 -9.61 -15.54
CA GLY A 90 -2.19 -9.95 -16.87
C GLY A 90 -0.67 -9.85 -17.03
N CYS A 91 0.09 -9.73 -15.93
CA CYS A 91 1.55 -9.70 -16.01
C CYS A 91 2.11 -11.09 -16.32
N PRO A 92 3.02 -11.22 -17.31
CA PRO A 92 3.80 -12.44 -17.49
C PRO A 92 4.81 -12.55 -16.33
N ILE A 93 4.77 -13.66 -15.59
CA ILE A 93 5.63 -13.90 -14.42
C ILE A 93 6.36 -15.23 -14.62
N ASP A 94 7.67 -15.19 -14.39
CA ASP A 94 8.49 -16.38 -14.15
C ASP A 94 8.78 -16.50 -12.65
N ASP A 95 8.26 -17.55 -12.01
CA ASP A 95 8.49 -17.88 -10.60
C ASP A 95 9.07 -19.29 -10.43
N THR A 96 9.74 -19.81 -11.47
CA THR A 96 10.31 -21.16 -11.49
C THR A 96 11.50 -21.34 -10.54
N GLY A 97 12.19 -20.25 -10.18
CA GLY A 97 13.33 -20.21 -9.25
C GLY A 97 12.97 -19.70 -7.85
N PRO A 98 13.82 -19.92 -6.83
CA PRO A 98 13.63 -19.40 -5.47
C PRO A 98 14.29 -18.04 -5.23
N ASP A 99 14.98 -17.47 -6.22
CA ASP A 99 15.68 -16.19 -6.15
C ASP A 99 14.77 -15.07 -5.62
N TRP A 100 13.57 -14.95 -6.18
CA TRP A 100 12.58 -13.95 -5.76
C TRP A 100 12.07 -14.13 -4.32
N HIS A 101 12.37 -15.23 -3.62
CA HIS A 101 12.00 -15.41 -2.21
C HIS A 101 12.69 -14.39 -1.29
N THR A 102 13.89 -13.96 -1.64
CA THR A 102 14.72 -13.07 -0.81
C THR A 102 15.09 -11.74 -1.47
N GLU A 103 14.88 -11.58 -2.78
CA GLU A 103 15.19 -10.33 -3.48
C GLU A 103 14.50 -9.08 -2.89
N GLY A 104 15.26 -8.00 -2.72
CA GLY A 104 14.79 -6.74 -2.14
C GLY A 104 14.51 -6.79 -0.62
N ASP A 105 14.42 -5.61 -0.02
CA ASP A 105 14.06 -5.43 1.39
C ASP A 105 12.76 -4.63 1.50
N PHE A 106 11.73 -5.26 2.06
CA PHE A 106 10.41 -4.69 2.32
C PHE A 106 10.18 -4.40 3.80
N THR A 107 11.26 -4.12 4.54
CA THR A 107 11.19 -3.53 5.86
C THR A 107 10.72 -2.07 5.74
N PRO A 108 9.62 -1.68 6.41
CA PRO A 108 9.15 -0.30 6.34
C PRO A 108 10.20 0.69 6.89
N PRO A 109 10.29 1.90 6.32
CA PRO A 109 11.12 2.95 6.91
C PRO A 109 10.65 3.25 8.35
N LYS A 110 11.60 3.65 9.20
CA LYS A 110 11.36 3.95 10.62
C LYS A 110 10.63 5.28 10.81
#